data_AF-A0A920RHD1-F1
#
_entry.id   AF-A0A920RHD1-F1
#
_cell.length_a   1.000
_cell.length_b   1.000
_cell.length_c   1.000
_cell.angle_alpha   90.00
_cell.angle_beta   90.00
_cell.angle_gamma   90.00
#
_symmetry.space_group_name_H-M   'P 1'
#
loop_
_entity.id
_entity.type
_entity.pdbx_description
1 polymer ?
#
loop_
_entity_poly.entity_id
_entity_poly.type
_entity_poly.pdbx_seq_one_letter_code
_entity_poly.pdbx_strand_id
1 'polypeptide(L)' 'MGQKVHPVGFRLGIIRDWDAKWFATGKNYATNLVADQKSDASSVAHCQTQRSAGLSYCVLEIL' A
#
# COMPACT_ATOMS: atom_id res chain seq x y z
N MET A 1 -14.99 -8.66 -27.09
CA MET A 1 -13.63 -8.85 -26.52
C MET A 1 -13.56 -8.06 -25.23
N GLY A 2 -13.60 -8.74 -24.08
CA GLY A 2 -13.78 -8.10 -22.76
C GLY A 2 -12.47 -7.59 -22.14
N GLN A 3 -12.55 -6.51 -21.36
CA GLN A 3 -11.42 -6.02 -20.59
C GLN A 3 -11.03 -7.04 -19.52
N LYS A 4 -9.72 -7.35 -19.45
CA LYS A 4 -9.18 -8.25 -18.43
C LYS A 4 -8.98 -7.48 -17.12
N VAL A 5 -9.48 -8.03 -16.03
CA VAL A 5 -9.39 -7.44 -14.68
C VAL A 5 -7.99 -7.65 -14.10
N HIS A 6 -7.50 -6.68 -13.33
CA HIS A 6 -6.21 -6.77 -12.65
C HIS A 6 -6.25 -7.85 -11.54
N PRO A 7 -5.33 -8.84 -11.55
CA PRO A 7 -5.40 -9.98 -10.64
C PRO A 7 -5.14 -9.62 -9.18
N VAL A 8 -4.42 -8.54 -8.90
CA VAL A 8 -4.19 -8.09 -7.51
C VAL A 8 -5.50 -7.60 -6.91
N GLY A 9 -6.23 -6.73 -7.61
CA GLY A 9 -7.51 -6.20 -7.13
C GLY A 9 -8.57 -7.29 -7.00
N PHE A 10 -8.58 -8.26 -7.92
CA PHE A 10 -9.49 -9.40 -7.87
C PHE A 10 -9.23 -10.35 -6.68
N ARG A 11 -8.01 -10.37 -6.13
CA ARG A 11 -7.59 -11.28 -5.05
C ARG A 11 -7.51 -10.61 -3.67
N LEU A 12 -7.79 -9.31 -3.59
CA LEU A 12 -7.89 -8.58 -2.31
C LEU A 12 -9.02 -9.18 -1.45
N GLY A 13 -8.70 -9.53 -0.21
CA GLY A 13 -9.66 -10.07 0.76
C GLY A 13 -9.90 -11.57 0.74
N ILE A 14 -9.31 -12.33 -0.22
CA ILE A 14 -9.35 -13.81 -0.21
C ILE A 14 -7.95 -14.39 0.05
N ILE A 15 -6.96 -13.98 -0.75
CA ILE A 15 -5.60 -14.55 -0.72
C ILE A 15 -4.55 -13.47 -0.41
N ARG A 16 -4.84 -12.21 -0.79
CA ARG A 16 -3.93 -11.08 -0.58
C ARG A 16 -4.55 -10.10 0.40
N ASP A 17 -3.74 -9.73 1.39
CA ASP A 17 -4.05 -8.69 2.35
C ASP A 17 -3.81 -7.30 1.76
N TRP A 18 -4.35 -6.28 2.45
CA TRP A 18 -4.08 -4.88 2.19
C TRP A 18 -2.65 -4.53 2.59
N ASP A 19 -1.95 -3.77 1.74
CA ASP A 19 -0.61 -3.28 2.03
C ASP A 19 -0.61 -2.16 3.10
N ALA A 20 -1.73 -1.44 3.24
CA ALA A 20 -1.96 -0.43 4.27
C ALA A 20 -3.23 -0.77 5.07
N LYS A 21 -3.06 -1.21 6.32
CA LYS A 21 -4.16 -1.53 7.25
C LYS A 21 -4.26 -0.43 8.31
N TRP A 22 -5.12 0.56 8.09
CA TRP A 22 -5.40 1.61 9.08
C TRP A 22 -6.88 1.95 9.09
N PHE A 23 -7.40 2.38 10.25
CA PHE A 23 -8.80 2.74 10.43
C PHE A 23 -8.88 4.21 10.84
N ALA A 24 -9.47 5.06 10.00
CA ALA A 24 -9.72 6.47 10.34
C ALA A 24 -11.21 6.73 10.51
N THR A 25 -11.59 7.36 11.62
CA THR A 25 -12.98 7.74 11.87
C THR A 25 -13.26 9.12 11.25
N GLY A 26 -14.24 9.20 10.34
CA GLY A 26 -14.79 10.47 9.85
C GLY A 26 -13.85 11.31 8.97
N LYS A 27 -13.76 12.62 9.26
CA LYS A 27 -13.11 13.65 8.41
C LYS A 27 -11.61 13.45 8.18
N ASN A 28 -10.96 12.62 8.99
CA ASN A 28 -9.51 12.41 8.92
C ASN A 28 -9.10 11.40 7.85
N TYR A 29 -10.05 10.73 7.18
CA TYR A 29 -9.75 9.77 6.12
C TYR A 29 -8.96 10.40 4.95
N ALA A 30 -9.38 11.58 4.49
CA ALA A 30 -8.72 12.26 3.37
C ALA A 30 -7.29 12.69 3.72
N THR A 31 -7.08 13.19 4.94
CA THR A 31 -5.74 13.60 5.42
C THR A 31 -4.82 12.39 5.56
N ASN A 32 -5.31 11.29 6.11
CA ASN A 32 -4.54 10.07 6.28
C ASN A 32 -4.20 9.41 4.93
N LEU A 33 -5.13 9.43 3.97
CA LEU A 33 -4.87 8.93 2.61
C LEU A 33 -3.77 9.74 1.89
N VAL A 34 -3.78 11.07 2.03
CA VAL A 34 -2.75 11.93 1.43
C VAL A 34 -1.39 11.72 2.11
N ALA A 35 -1.40 11.51 3.43
CA ALA A 35 -0.18 11.16 4.16
C ALA A 35 0.40 9.81 3.69
N ASP A 36 -0.45 8.79 3.49
CA ASP A 36 -0.07 7.46 3.01
C ASP A 36 0.51 7.52 1.58
N GLN A 37 -0.16 8.20 0.65
CA GLN A 37 0.35 8.42 -0.71
C GLN A 37 1.72 9.13 -0.74
N LYS A 38 1.94 10.07 0.17
CA LYS A 38 3.23 10.76 0.33
C LYS A 38 4.30 9.85 0.95
N SER A 39 3.88 8.96 1.86
CA SER A 39 4.73 7.95 2.51
C SER A 39 5.16 6.88 1.51
N ASP A 40 4.29 6.47 0.60
CA ASP A 40 4.62 5.59 -0.53
C ASP A 40 5.65 6.24 -1.46
N ALA A 41 5.48 7.53 -1.79
CA ALA A 41 6.42 8.22 -2.65
C ALA A 41 7.83 8.33 -2.05
N SER A 42 7.95 8.56 -0.74
CA SER A 42 9.25 8.61 -0.04
C SER A 42 9.80 7.21 0.28
N SER A 43 8.94 6.24 0.55
CA SER A 43 9.33 4.85 0.77
C SER A 43 9.80 4.19 -0.51
N VAL A 44 9.39 4.61 -1.71
CA VAL A 44 10.01 4.17 -2.97
C VAL A 44 11.51 4.49 -3.00
N ALA A 45 11.93 5.64 -2.45
CA ALA A 45 13.36 5.98 -2.33
C ALA A 45 14.08 5.14 -1.25
N HIS A 46 13.43 4.90 -0.10
CA HIS A 46 13.98 4.05 0.97
C HIS A 46 14.03 2.55 0.57
N CYS A 47 13.03 2.10 -0.18
CA CYS A 47 12.86 0.74 -0.67
C CYS A 47 13.79 0.44 -1.86
N GLN A 48 14.15 1.43 -2.68
CA GLN A 48 15.26 1.29 -3.64
C GLN A 48 16.59 0.98 -2.94
N THR A 49 16.83 1.56 -1.76
CA THR A 49 18.00 1.27 -0.92
C THR A 49 17.90 -0.10 -0.23
N GLN A 50 16.70 -0.58 0.08
CA GLN A 50 16.47 -1.92 0.67
C GLN A 50 16.34 -3.05 -0.35
N ARG A 51 16.12 -2.73 -1.64
CA ARG A 51 16.12 -3.71 -2.75
C ARG A 51 17.49 -4.36 -2.96
N SER A 52 18.58 -3.65 -2.64
CA SER A 52 19.93 -4.23 -2.58
C SER A 52 20.12 -5.18 -1.38
N ALA A 53 19.25 -5.09 -0.36
CA ALA A 53 19.22 -5.96 0.82
C ALA A 53 18.25 -7.16 0.67
N GLY A 54 17.62 -7.35 -0.51
CA GLY A 54 16.79 -8.53 -0.81
C GLY A 54 15.38 -8.54 -0.20
N LEU A 55 14.89 -7.40 0.29
CA LEU A 55 13.52 -7.28 0.82
C LEU A 55 12.49 -7.13 -0.32
N SER A 56 11.44 -7.94 -0.27
CA SER A 56 10.40 -8.00 -1.30
C SER A 56 9.21 -7.05 -1.06
N TYR A 57 9.04 -6.53 0.16
CA TYR A 57 7.91 -5.68 0.54
C TYR A 57 8.24 -4.84 1.79
N CYS A 58 7.82 -3.58 1.81
CA CYS A 58 7.76 -2.74 3.00
C CYS A 58 6.32 -2.70 3.47
N VAL A 59 6.04 -3.13 4.70
CA VAL A 59 4.72 -2.99 5.32
C VAL A 59 4.77 -1.75 6.21
N LEU A 60 3.80 -0.85 6.02
CA LEU A 60 3.61 0.34 6.84
C LEU A 60 2.54 0.03 7.90
N GLU A 61 2.95 -0.15 9.15
CA GLU A 61 2.04 -0.10 10.30
C GLU A 61 2.09 1.30 10.91
N ILE A 62 0.99 2.05 10.79
CA ILE A 62 0.76 3.31 11.51
C ILE A 62 -0.30 2.99 12.57
N LEU A 63 0.15 2.84 13.82
CA LEU A 63 -0.67 2.62 15.01
C LEU A 63 -1.15 3.96 15.59
#